data_AF-A0A1M4VZD6-F1
#
_entry.id   AF-A0A1M4VZD6-F1
#
_cell.length_a   1.000
_cell.length_b   1.000
_cell.length_c   1.000
_cell.angle_alpha   90.00
_cell.angle_beta   90.00
_cell.angle_gamma   90.00
#
_symmetry.space_group_name_H-M   'P 1'
#
loop_
_entity.id
_entity.type
_entity.pdbx_description
1 polymer ?
#
loop_
_entity_poly.entity_id
_entity_poly.type
_entity_poly.pdbx_seq_one_letter_code
_entity_poly.pdbx_strand_id
1 'polypeptide(L)'
;MSIRPKKSLGQHFLTDENVIEKIADSIPAEAGDRVIEIGAGTGALTGALVKRFDDLLAVELDERAIELLHRKFEGLEIRHANVLEVDWRELSIGKSRTHVVGNLPYYITSQILFSLLEHRYFLSDAILMMQKEVAERLVSDIRTKAYGILSVQTQLMSSPEILFPVSRHCFSPQPNVDSAMVKLTFDKNRLSCSDQHLKTVVRTAFNQRRKKLSNALKPIIPKDQLPRAFDFDKRAEAWPPSEYEKLTAQFEKNGILT
;
A
#
# COMPACT_ATOMS: atom_id res chain seq x y z
N MET A 1 -16.44 26.98 6.26
CA MET A 1 -16.62 26.25 7.53
C MET A 1 -15.63 25.10 7.56
N SER A 2 -14.87 24.95 8.65
CA SER A 2 -13.89 23.86 8.80
C SER A 2 -14.58 22.55 9.25
N ILE A 3 -14.32 21.45 8.54
CA ILE A 3 -14.79 20.12 8.94
C ILE A 3 -14.10 19.73 10.25
N ARG A 4 -14.89 19.27 11.23
CA ARG A 4 -14.33 18.69 12.46
C ARG A 4 -13.86 17.26 12.22
N PRO A 5 -12.62 16.91 12.62
CA PRO A 5 -12.08 15.56 12.47
C PRO A 5 -12.95 14.51 13.19
N LYS A 6 -13.24 13.40 12.50
CA LYS A 6 -13.85 12.20 13.08
C LYS A 6 -12.75 11.26 13.55
N LYS A 7 -12.68 11.00 14.86
CA LYS A 7 -11.75 10.01 15.43
C LYS A 7 -11.97 8.60 14.85
N SER A 8 -13.22 8.23 14.57
CA SER A 8 -13.57 6.93 13.98
C SER A 8 -13.01 6.72 12.58
N LEU A 9 -12.73 7.80 11.85
CA LEU A 9 -12.13 7.77 10.50
C LEU A 9 -10.61 8.02 10.53
N GLY A 10 -10.00 8.16 11.72
CA GLY A 10 -8.57 8.43 11.86
C GLY A 10 -8.10 9.72 11.16
N GLN A 11 -8.97 10.74 11.06
CA GLN A 11 -8.67 11.95 10.30
C GLN A 11 -7.57 12.79 10.97
N HIS A 12 -6.42 12.87 10.29
CA HIS A 12 -5.32 13.78 10.57
C HIS A 12 -5.07 14.61 9.29
N PHE A 13 -5.48 15.87 9.29
CA PHE A 13 -5.37 16.70 8.10
C PHE A 13 -3.96 17.27 7.98
N LEU A 14 -3.34 17.12 6.82
CA LEU A 14 -2.04 17.72 6.51
C LEU A 14 -2.21 19.24 6.39
N THR A 15 -1.35 20.00 7.07
CA THR A 15 -1.42 21.47 7.15
C THR A 15 -0.14 22.17 6.71
N ASP A 16 0.97 21.43 6.59
CA ASP A 16 2.26 22.00 6.18
C ASP A 16 2.35 22.11 4.65
N GLU A 17 2.38 23.35 4.15
CA GLU A 17 2.40 23.63 2.71
C GLU A 17 3.66 23.10 2.02
N ASN A 18 4.82 23.14 2.67
CA ASN A 18 6.05 22.62 2.07
C ASN A 18 5.99 21.10 1.88
N VAL A 19 5.41 20.38 2.85
CA VAL A 19 5.19 18.94 2.73
C VAL A 19 4.18 18.65 1.63
N ILE A 20 3.09 19.42 1.53
CA ILE A 20 2.06 19.27 0.49
C ILE A 20 2.68 19.41 -0.91
N GLU A 21 3.42 20.50 -1.16
CA GLU A 21 4.06 20.75 -2.45
C GLU A 21 5.09 19.66 -2.77
N LYS A 22 5.90 19.25 -1.78
CA LYS A 22 6.87 18.17 -1.94
C LYS A 22 6.22 16.82 -2.29
N ILE A 23 5.04 16.51 -1.73
CA ILE A 23 4.28 15.32 -2.10
C ILE A 23 3.83 15.43 -3.55
N ALA A 24 3.23 16.57 -3.93
CA ALA A 24 2.72 16.77 -5.28
C ALA A 24 3.82 16.69 -6.34
N ASP A 25 5.02 17.21 -6.04
CA ASP A 25 6.19 17.15 -6.92
C ASP A 25 6.81 15.74 -7.04
N SER A 26 6.49 14.83 -6.13
CA SER A 26 7.01 13.45 -6.16
C SER A 26 6.23 12.51 -7.11
N ILE A 27 5.11 12.97 -7.65
CA ILE A 27 4.23 12.18 -8.53
C ILE A 27 4.77 12.29 -9.98
N PRO A 28 5.23 11.19 -10.59
CA PRO A 28 5.86 11.20 -11.90
C PRO A 28 4.82 11.08 -13.03
N ALA A 29 3.71 11.81 -12.92
CA ALA A 29 2.62 11.76 -13.89
C ALA A 29 2.87 12.71 -15.06
N GLU A 30 2.60 12.22 -16.27
CA GLU A 30 2.73 12.97 -17.52
C GLU A 30 1.35 13.21 -18.17
N ALA A 31 1.33 13.94 -19.29
CA ALA A 31 0.08 14.18 -20.02
C ALA A 31 -0.56 12.85 -20.47
N GLY A 32 -1.85 12.68 -20.17
CA GLY A 32 -2.60 11.45 -20.45
C GLY A 32 -2.54 10.40 -19.34
N ASP A 33 -1.74 10.62 -18.30
CA ASP A 33 -1.80 9.84 -17.07
C ASP A 33 -2.95 10.34 -16.18
N ARG A 34 -3.41 9.46 -15.28
CA ARG A 34 -4.38 9.78 -14.24
C ARG A 34 -3.73 9.76 -12.87
N VAL A 35 -4.09 10.73 -12.03
CA VAL A 35 -3.77 10.76 -10.61
C VAL A 35 -5.03 10.48 -9.79
N ILE A 36 -4.94 9.52 -8.86
CA ILE A 36 -6.03 9.17 -7.94
C ILE A 36 -5.59 9.52 -6.52
N GLU A 37 -6.28 10.47 -5.89
CA GLU A 37 -6.08 10.82 -4.48
C GLU A 37 -6.98 9.98 -3.56
N ILE A 38 -6.38 9.17 -2.69
CA ILE A 38 -7.11 8.44 -1.64
C ILE A 38 -7.26 9.34 -0.41
N GLY A 39 -8.51 9.60 -0.01
CA GLY A 39 -8.84 10.32 1.22
C GLY A 39 -8.50 11.81 1.13
N ALA A 40 -9.05 12.48 0.13
CA ALA A 40 -8.83 13.91 -0.14
C ALA A 40 -9.16 14.82 1.07
N GLY A 41 -10.08 14.40 1.95
CA GLY A 41 -10.38 15.07 3.20
C GLY A 41 -10.76 16.53 3.00
N THR A 42 -10.06 17.45 3.66
CA THR A 42 -10.35 18.89 3.54
C THR A 42 -9.83 19.54 2.27
N GLY A 43 -9.14 18.78 1.41
CA GLY A 43 -8.61 19.23 0.13
C GLY A 43 -7.23 19.89 0.20
N ALA A 44 -6.45 19.61 1.25
CA ALA A 44 -5.12 20.21 1.43
C ALA A 44 -4.16 19.77 0.32
N LEU A 45 -4.03 18.45 0.11
CA LEU A 45 -3.22 17.90 -0.98
C LEU A 45 -3.92 18.08 -2.33
N THR A 46 -5.23 17.82 -2.41
CA THR A 46 -6.05 18.08 -3.60
C THR A 46 -5.77 19.44 -4.25
N GLY A 47 -5.68 20.50 -3.45
CA GLY A 47 -5.41 21.85 -3.95
C GLY A 47 -4.05 22.04 -4.63
N ALA A 48 -3.04 21.25 -4.28
CA ALA A 48 -1.76 21.22 -4.95
C ALA A 48 -1.77 20.32 -6.19
N LEU A 49 -2.59 19.25 -6.18
CA LEU A 49 -2.72 18.30 -7.28
C LEU A 49 -3.50 18.88 -8.47
N VAL A 50 -4.63 19.56 -8.22
CA VAL A 50 -5.46 20.17 -9.29
C VAL A 50 -4.70 21.22 -10.12
N LYS A 51 -3.62 21.79 -9.58
CA LYS A 51 -2.77 22.76 -10.28
C LYS A 51 -1.75 22.10 -11.20
N ARG A 52 -1.48 20.81 -11.02
CA ARG A 52 -0.40 20.06 -11.69
C ARG A 52 -0.91 19.02 -12.67
N PHE A 53 -2.10 18.47 -12.43
CA PHE A 53 -2.61 17.33 -13.17
C PHE A 53 -4.02 17.61 -13.70
N ASP A 54 -4.18 17.46 -15.02
CA ASP A 54 -5.45 17.68 -15.70
C ASP A 54 -6.47 16.56 -15.40
N ASP A 55 -6.00 15.34 -15.14
CA ASP A 55 -6.83 14.16 -14.82
C ASP A 55 -6.61 13.72 -13.38
N LEU A 56 -7.28 14.43 -12.47
CA LEU A 56 -7.30 14.12 -11.04
C LEU A 56 -8.67 13.58 -10.63
N LEU A 57 -8.65 12.41 -9.99
CA LEU A 57 -9.79 11.80 -9.33
C LEU A 57 -9.56 11.76 -7.82
N ALA A 58 -10.46 12.34 -7.02
CA ALA A 58 -10.47 12.19 -5.58
C ALA A 58 -11.40 11.03 -5.15
N VAL A 59 -10.92 10.12 -4.31
CA VAL A 59 -11.74 9.10 -3.65
C VAL A 59 -11.93 9.50 -2.18
N GLU A 60 -13.18 9.68 -1.76
CA GLU A 60 -13.50 10.11 -0.40
C GLU A 60 -14.75 9.39 0.13
N LEU A 61 -14.76 9.11 1.44
CA LEU A 61 -15.84 8.41 2.13
C LEU A 61 -16.70 9.35 2.98
N ASP A 62 -16.15 10.44 3.50
CA ASP A 62 -16.88 11.40 4.32
C ASP A 62 -17.63 12.39 3.43
N GLU A 63 -18.95 12.23 3.30
CA GLU A 63 -19.82 13.10 2.50
C GLU A 63 -19.61 14.61 2.78
N ARG A 64 -19.30 14.97 4.03
CA ARG A 64 -19.00 16.36 4.43
C ARG A 64 -17.74 16.90 3.75
N ALA A 65 -16.74 16.05 3.57
CA ALA A 65 -15.51 16.36 2.83
C ALA A 65 -15.80 16.52 1.34
N ILE A 66 -16.63 15.65 0.77
CA ILE A 66 -17.08 15.73 -0.62
C ILE A 66 -17.79 17.05 -0.91
N GLU A 67 -18.74 17.46 -0.06
CA GLU A 67 -19.41 18.76 -0.19
C GLU A 67 -18.42 19.93 -0.16
N LEU A 68 -17.39 19.84 0.69
CA LEU A 68 -16.35 20.87 0.79
C LEU A 68 -15.48 20.90 -0.47
N LEU A 69 -15.09 19.74 -0.98
CA LEU A 69 -14.26 19.60 -2.18
C LEU A 69 -14.99 20.16 -3.40
N HIS A 70 -16.27 19.83 -3.61
CA HIS A 70 -17.08 20.39 -4.69
C HIS A 70 -17.18 21.93 -4.64
N ARG A 71 -17.25 22.52 -3.44
CA ARG A 71 -17.28 23.98 -3.29
C ARG A 71 -15.92 24.64 -3.54
N LYS A 72 -14.82 23.93 -3.29
CA LYS A 72 -13.46 24.46 -3.41
C LYS A 72 -12.86 24.30 -4.80
N PHE A 73 -13.19 23.21 -5.47
CA PHE A 73 -12.55 22.80 -6.72
C PHE A 73 -13.65 22.52 -7.76
N GLU A 74 -13.95 23.54 -8.56
CA GLU A 74 -14.87 23.40 -9.68
C GLU A 74 -14.32 22.39 -10.69
N GLY A 75 -15.17 21.47 -11.15
CA GLY A 75 -14.80 20.45 -12.13
C GLY A 75 -13.99 19.27 -11.60
N LEU A 76 -13.63 19.23 -10.31
CA LEU A 76 -12.93 18.08 -9.72
C LEU A 76 -13.79 16.81 -9.81
N GLU A 77 -13.24 15.73 -10.37
CA GLU A 77 -13.86 14.41 -10.34
C GLU A 77 -13.75 13.84 -8.92
N ILE A 78 -14.88 13.47 -8.32
CA ILE A 78 -14.93 12.91 -6.97
C ILE A 78 -15.75 11.61 -6.99
N ARG A 79 -15.14 10.53 -6.51
CA ARG A 79 -15.81 9.25 -6.25
C ARG A 79 -16.12 9.14 -4.76
N HIS A 80 -17.41 9.20 -4.43
CA HIS A 80 -17.89 8.87 -3.09
C HIS A 80 -17.83 7.36 -2.89
N ALA A 81 -16.76 6.85 -2.27
CA ALA A 81 -16.59 5.42 -2.05
C ALA A 81 -15.64 5.13 -0.90
N ASN A 82 -15.81 3.95 -0.30
CA ASN A 82 -14.75 3.33 0.47
C ASN A 82 -13.66 2.88 -0.52
N VAL A 83 -12.42 3.33 -0.32
CA VAL A 83 -11.29 2.97 -1.21
C VAL A 83 -11.06 1.45 -1.30
N LEU A 84 -11.44 0.68 -0.28
CA LEU A 84 -11.33 -0.78 -0.31
C LEU A 84 -12.35 -1.46 -1.24
N GLU A 85 -13.33 -0.71 -1.74
CA GLU A 85 -14.44 -1.20 -2.57
C GLU A 85 -14.39 -0.63 -3.99
N VAL A 86 -13.40 0.21 -4.31
CA VAL A 86 -13.27 0.79 -5.66
C VAL A 86 -12.78 -0.24 -6.67
N ASP A 87 -13.28 -0.14 -7.90
CA ASP A 87 -12.77 -0.93 -9.03
C ASP A 87 -11.58 -0.21 -9.66
N TRP A 88 -10.36 -0.62 -9.28
CA TRP A 88 -9.12 -0.05 -9.81
C TRP A 88 -8.96 -0.19 -11.32
N ARG A 89 -9.59 -1.20 -11.94
CA ARG A 89 -9.60 -1.35 -13.41
C ARG A 89 -10.49 -0.27 -14.02
N GLU A 90 -11.70 -0.08 -13.50
CA GLU A 90 -12.61 0.99 -13.94
C GLU A 90 -11.93 2.35 -13.85
N LEU A 91 -11.30 2.65 -12.71
CA LEU A 91 -10.66 3.94 -12.49
C LEU A 91 -9.46 4.21 -13.41
N SER A 92 -8.84 3.15 -13.94
CA SER A 92 -7.63 3.23 -14.79
C SER A 92 -7.94 3.11 -16.29
N ILE A 93 -9.20 2.91 -16.68
CA ILE A 93 -9.55 2.63 -18.07
C ILE A 93 -9.25 3.84 -18.99
N GLY A 94 -8.63 3.58 -20.13
CA GLY A 94 -8.31 4.61 -21.13
C GLY A 94 -7.18 5.57 -20.73
N LYS A 95 -6.43 5.28 -19.66
CA LYS A 95 -5.29 6.08 -19.19
C LYS A 95 -3.98 5.45 -19.61
N SER A 96 -2.98 6.29 -19.91
CA SER A 96 -1.63 5.81 -20.23
C SER A 96 -1.00 5.12 -19.01
N ARG A 97 -1.03 5.80 -17.88
CA ARG A 97 -0.64 5.29 -16.56
C ARG A 97 -1.57 5.82 -15.48
N THR A 98 -1.70 5.07 -14.40
CA THR A 98 -2.45 5.50 -13.21
C THR A 98 -1.50 5.59 -12.02
N HIS A 99 -1.49 6.74 -11.37
CA HIS A 99 -0.71 7.03 -10.16
C HIS A 99 -1.65 7.22 -8.99
N VAL A 100 -1.34 6.58 -7.86
CA VAL A 100 -2.11 6.73 -6.63
C VAL A 100 -1.34 7.60 -5.67
N VAL A 101 -1.99 8.56 -5.03
CA VAL A 101 -1.42 9.37 -3.96
C VAL A 101 -2.37 9.42 -2.78
N GLY A 102 -1.88 9.52 -1.56
CA GLY A 102 -2.78 9.76 -0.43
C GLY A 102 -2.13 9.82 0.93
N ASN A 103 -2.82 10.49 1.85
CA ASN A 103 -2.53 10.45 3.28
C ASN A 103 -3.39 9.36 3.92
N LEU A 104 -2.83 8.16 4.10
CA LEU A 104 -3.64 7.02 4.49
C LEU A 104 -4.08 7.10 5.96
N PRO A 105 -5.36 6.79 6.26
CA PRO A 105 -5.78 6.60 7.64
C PRO A 105 -5.09 5.37 8.24
N TYR A 106 -4.48 5.55 9.42
CA TYR A 106 -3.58 4.55 10.00
C TYR A 106 -4.25 3.21 10.30
N TYR A 107 -5.54 3.21 10.67
CA TYR A 107 -6.25 2.00 11.09
C TYR A 107 -6.54 1.01 9.96
N ILE A 108 -6.54 1.47 8.69
CA ILE A 108 -6.77 0.63 7.49
C ILE A 108 -5.60 0.64 6.50
N THR A 109 -4.46 1.23 6.87
CA THR A 109 -3.30 1.35 5.97
C THR A 109 -2.87 0.01 5.37
N SER A 110 -2.80 -1.06 6.17
CA SER A 110 -2.40 -2.38 5.67
C SER A 110 -3.41 -2.96 4.66
N GLN A 111 -4.71 -2.76 4.89
CA GLN A 111 -5.77 -3.20 3.99
C GLN A 111 -5.70 -2.47 2.65
N ILE A 112 -5.46 -1.15 2.68
CA ILE A 112 -5.27 -0.35 1.47
C ILE A 112 -4.05 -0.83 0.70
N LEU A 113 -2.91 -1.06 1.38
CA LEU A 113 -1.70 -1.59 0.76
C LEU A 113 -1.95 -2.94 0.08
N PHE A 114 -2.61 -3.88 0.75
CA PHE A 114 -2.93 -5.17 0.13
C PHE A 114 -3.88 -5.03 -1.06
N SER A 115 -4.89 -4.15 -0.98
CA SER A 115 -5.77 -3.86 -2.12
C SER A 115 -4.99 -3.32 -3.33
N LEU A 116 -4.10 -2.36 -3.12
CA LEU A 116 -3.26 -1.82 -4.20
C LEU A 116 -2.32 -2.88 -4.79
N LEU A 117 -1.72 -3.73 -3.96
CA LEU A 117 -0.86 -4.82 -4.42
C LEU A 117 -1.64 -5.86 -5.25
N GLU A 118 -2.85 -6.23 -4.82
CA GLU A 118 -3.75 -7.13 -5.57
C GLU A 118 -4.14 -6.53 -6.94
N HIS A 119 -4.22 -5.21 -7.05
CA HIS A 119 -4.58 -4.48 -8.28
C HIS A 119 -3.39 -3.84 -9.02
N ARG A 120 -2.15 -4.18 -8.64
CA ARG A 120 -0.90 -3.58 -9.16
C ARG A 120 -0.81 -3.49 -10.67
N TYR A 121 -1.44 -4.41 -11.41
CA TYR A 121 -1.41 -4.44 -12.87
C TYR A 121 -2.13 -3.27 -13.55
N PHE A 122 -2.95 -2.51 -12.81
CA PHE A 122 -3.62 -1.31 -13.31
C PHE A 122 -2.91 -0.02 -12.90
N LEU A 123 -1.86 -0.12 -12.08
CA LEU A 123 -1.23 1.02 -11.42
C LEU A 123 0.24 1.10 -11.85
N SER A 124 0.76 2.30 -12.02
CA SER A 124 2.19 2.53 -12.22
C SER A 124 2.93 2.72 -10.91
N ASP A 125 2.41 3.63 -10.08
CA ASP A 125 3.04 3.98 -8.81
C ASP A 125 1.98 4.30 -7.75
N ALA A 126 2.31 4.06 -6.49
CA ALA A 126 1.56 4.56 -5.34
C ALA A 126 2.49 5.35 -4.41
N ILE A 127 2.21 6.64 -4.24
CA ILE A 127 2.94 7.56 -3.37
C ILE A 127 2.07 7.79 -2.14
N LEU A 128 2.36 7.09 -1.05
CA LEU A 128 1.48 6.98 0.11
C LEU A 128 2.16 7.48 1.38
N MET A 129 1.46 8.32 2.13
CA MET A 129 1.86 8.69 3.48
C MET A 129 1.25 7.72 4.48
N MET A 130 2.07 7.23 5.40
CA MET A 130 1.67 6.30 6.45
C MET A 130 2.53 6.48 7.70
N GLN A 131 2.18 5.78 8.80
CA GLN A 131 3.02 5.77 10.00
C GLN A 131 4.44 5.29 9.66
N LYS A 132 5.45 5.94 10.24
CA LYS A 132 6.87 5.65 9.96
C LYS A 132 7.23 4.17 10.17
N GLU A 133 6.73 3.53 11.22
CA GLU A 133 6.97 2.10 11.47
C GLU A 133 6.41 1.21 10.35
N VAL A 134 5.25 1.56 9.77
CA VAL A 134 4.67 0.80 8.65
C VAL A 134 5.53 0.97 7.41
N ALA A 135 5.97 2.20 7.11
CA ALA A 135 6.88 2.49 6.00
C ALA A 135 8.19 1.68 6.11
N GLU A 136 8.81 1.65 7.29
CA GLU A 136 10.03 0.88 7.55
C GLU A 136 9.84 -0.63 7.30
N ARG A 137 8.65 -1.17 7.58
CA ARG A 137 8.33 -2.58 7.29
C ARG A 137 8.27 -2.89 5.80
N LEU A 138 7.87 -1.94 4.95
CA LEU A 138 7.78 -2.16 3.50
C LEU A 138 9.17 -2.36 2.88
N VAL A 139 10.13 -1.55 3.33
CA VAL A 139 11.51 -1.53 2.80
C VAL A 139 12.49 -2.40 3.59
N SER A 140 12.05 -3.05 4.67
CA SER A 140 12.96 -3.76 5.57
C SER A 140 13.67 -4.94 4.91
N ASP A 141 14.93 -5.13 5.28
CA ASP A 141 15.73 -6.30 4.91
C ASP A 141 15.36 -7.55 5.74
N ILE A 142 15.71 -8.73 5.21
CA ILE A 142 15.62 -9.99 5.94
C ILE A 142 16.37 -9.90 7.27
N ARG A 143 15.93 -10.70 8.25
CA ARG A 143 16.50 -10.81 9.61
C ARG A 143 16.43 -9.53 10.43
N THR A 144 15.61 -8.56 10.03
CA THR A 144 15.30 -7.38 10.85
C THR A 144 14.01 -7.57 11.64
N LYS A 145 13.82 -6.80 12.71
CA LYS A 145 12.58 -6.83 13.50
C LYS A 145 11.36 -6.38 12.67
N ALA A 146 11.55 -5.42 11.77
CA ALA A 146 10.49 -4.89 10.90
C ALA A 146 10.06 -5.89 9.80
N TYR A 147 10.96 -6.79 9.38
CA TYR A 147 10.67 -7.76 8.32
C TYR A 147 9.49 -8.68 8.66
N GLY A 148 8.54 -8.77 7.73
CA GLY A 148 7.28 -9.48 7.92
C GLY A 148 6.49 -9.70 6.64
N ILE A 149 5.20 -9.99 6.81
CA ILE A 149 4.25 -10.25 5.72
C ILE A 149 4.23 -9.10 4.71
N LEU A 150 4.15 -7.86 5.19
CA LEU A 150 4.16 -6.67 4.34
C LEU A 150 5.45 -6.57 3.52
N SER A 151 6.61 -6.77 4.15
CA SER A 151 7.91 -6.74 3.48
C SER A 151 7.96 -7.72 2.32
N VAL A 152 7.56 -8.99 2.57
CA VAL A 152 7.58 -10.04 1.54
C VAL A 152 6.65 -9.69 0.38
N GLN A 153 5.38 -9.35 0.65
CA GLN A 153 4.42 -9.12 -0.42
C GLN A 153 4.75 -7.84 -1.20
N THR A 154 5.04 -6.75 -0.51
CA THR A 154 5.36 -5.48 -1.16
C THR A 154 6.61 -5.60 -2.03
N GLN A 155 7.68 -6.26 -1.56
CA GLN A 155 8.92 -6.40 -2.34
C GLN A 155 8.82 -7.40 -3.50
N LEU A 156 7.89 -8.37 -3.44
CA LEU A 156 7.60 -9.27 -4.57
C LEU A 156 6.77 -8.60 -5.66
N MET A 157 5.90 -7.68 -5.28
CA MET A 157 4.87 -7.11 -6.15
C MET A 157 5.15 -5.67 -6.56
N SER A 158 6.14 -5.02 -5.95
CA SER A 158 6.56 -3.64 -6.23
C SER A 158 8.02 -3.41 -5.81
N SER A 159 8.56 -2.26 -6.17
CA SER A 159 9.80 -1.68 -5.62
C SER A 159 9.44 -0.60 -4.59
N PRO A 160 9.45 -0.90 -3.27
CA PRO A 160 9.18 0.10 -2.24
C PRO A 160 10.40 0.97 -1.92
N GLU A 161 10.17 2.27 -1.73
CA GLU A 161 11.17 3.26 -1.34
C GLU A 161 10.58 4.27 -0.34
N ILE A 162 11.31 4.58 0.75
CA ILE A 162 10.96 5.72 1.61
C ILE A 162 11.51 6.99 0.97
N LEU A 163 10.62 7.89 0.55
CA LEU A 163 11.01 9.16 -0.06
C LEU A 163 11.52 10.16 0.98
N PHE A 164 10.76 10.36 2.06
CA PHE A 164 11.14 11.27 3.15
C PHE A 164 10.27 11.07 4.41
N PRO A 165 10.79 11.38 5.61
CA PRO A 165 10.00 11.44 6.83
C PRO A 165 9.08 12.67 6.85
N VAL A 166 7.95 12.56 7.54
CA VAL A 166 6.99 13.65 7.77
C VAL A 166 6.70 13.76 9.27
N SER A 167 7.00 14.92 9.84
CA SER A 167 6.78 15.19 11.27
C SER A 167 5.29 15.17 11.62
N ARG A 168 4.95 14.63 12.78
CA ARG A 168 3.58 14.72 13.34
C ARG A 168 3.06 16.15 13.47
N HIS A 169 3.95 17.15 13.56
CA HIS A 169 3.56 18.56 13.67
C HIS A 169 3.01 19.15 12.37
N CYS A 170 3.15 18.44 11.25
CA CYS A 170 2.58 18.83 9.96
C CYS A 170 1.06 18.55 9.88
N PHE A 171 0.43 18.09 10.95
CA PHE A 171 -0.97 17.65 10.95
C PHE A 171 -1.83 18.34 12.01
N SER A 172 -3.11 18.49 11.70
CA SER A 172 -4.14 18.91 12.64
C SER A 172 -5.39 18.01 12.53
N PRO A 173 -5.78 17.29 13.59
CA PRO A 173 -5.09 17.16 14.87
C PRO A 173 -3.77 16.40 14.71
N GLN A 174 -2.83 16.63 15.62
CA GLN A 174 -1.52 15.96 15.60
C GLN A 174 -1.66 14.46 15.92
N PRO A 175 -1.06 13.55 15.13
CA PRO A 175 -0.95 12.13 15.47
C PRO A 175 0.08 11.86 16.58
N ASN A 176 -0.02 10.67 17.17
CA ASN A 176 0.87 10.26 18.27
C ASN A 176 2.27 9.82 17.81
N VAL A 177 2.45 9.61 16.50
CA VAL A 177 3.68 9.11 15.89
C VAL A 177 3.99 9.90 14.63
N ASP A 178 5.25 9.84 14.19
CA ASP A 178 5.65 10.45 12.93
C ASP A 178 5.25 9.57 11.74
N SER A 179 5.15 10.21 10.59
CA SER A 179 4.80 9.59 9.31
C SER A 179 6.01 9.51 8.38
N ALA A 180 5.86 8.79 7.28
CA ALA A 180 6.80 8.81 6.17
C ALA A 180 6.03 8.72 4.86
N MET A 181 6.57 9.38 3.84
CA MET A 181 6.12 9.23 2.46
C MET A 181 6.86 8.06 1.82
N VAL A 182 6.11 7.14 1.23
CA VAL A 182 6.62 5.94 0.58
C VAL A 182 6.17 5.91 -0.86
N LYS A 183 7.07 5.57 -1.78
CA LYS A 183 6.74 5.23 -3.16
C LYS A 183 6.75 3.72 -3.33
N LEU A 184 5.72 3.18 -3.95
CA LEU A 184 5.66 1.81 -4.45
C LEU A 184 5.60 1.89 -5.97
N THR A 185 6.66 1.47 -6.65
CA THR A 185 6.63 1.33 -8.12
C THR A 185 6.21 -0.08 -8.48
N PHE A 186 5.15 -0.24 -9.27
CA PHE A 186 4.64 -1.55 -9.68
C PHE A 186 5.37 -2.05 -10.93
N ASP A 187 6.68 -2.24 -10.81
CA ASP A 187 7.60 -2.63 -11.89
C ASP A 187 7.91 -4.13 -11.95
N LYS A 188 7.34 -4.93 -11.04
CA LYS A 188 7.64 -6.36 -10.94
C LYS A 188 6.88 -7.17 -11.98
N ASN A 189 7.54 -8.22 -12.46
CA ASN A 189 6.92 -9.22 -13.30
C ASN A 189 5.76 -9.92 -12.57
N ARG A 190 4.88 -10.56 -13.34
CA ARG A 190 3.85 -11.44 -12.78
C ARG A 190 4.51 -12.54 -11.95
N LEU A 191 3.91 -12.82 -10.79
CA LEU A 191 4.34 -13.91 -9.94
C LEU A 191 4.17 -15.26 -10.64
N SER A 192 5.04 -16.19 -10.32
CA SER A 192 4.98 -17.59 -10.75
C SER A 192 3.97 -18.44 -9.96
N CYS A 193 3.22 -17.83 -9.05
CA CYS A 193 2.15 -18.44 -8.28
C CYS A 193 0.96 -17.48 -8.12
N SER A 194 -0.18 -17.97 -7.61
CA SER A 194 -1.31 -17.10 -7.29
C SER A 194 -1.04 -16.21 -6.07
N ASP A 195 -1.59 -14.99 -6.10
CA ASP A 195 -1.51 -14.04 -4.99
C ASP A 195 -2.15 -14.61 -3.71
N GLN A 196 -3.27 -15.32 -3.84
CA GLN A 196 -4.00 -15.91 -2.72
C GLN A 196 -3.22 -17.03 -2.03
N HIS A 197 -2.57 -17.90 -2.80
CA HIS A 197 -1.71 -18.94 -2.26
C HIS A 197 -0.45 -18.37 -1.63
N LEU A 198 0.19 -17.37 -2.25
CA LEU A 198 1.33 -16.68 -1.67
C LEU A 198 0.96 -16.06 -0.32
N LYS A 199 -0.17 -15.34 -0.25
CA LYS A 199 -0.71 -14.77 0.99
C LYS A 199 -0.91 -15.84 2.06
N THR A 200 -1.41 -17.01 1.69
CA THR A 200 -1.60 -18.14 2.59
C THR A 200 -0.29 -18.70 3.12
N VAL A 201 0.70 -18.94 2.25
CA VAL A 201 2.02 -19.46 2.63
C VAL A 201 2.76 -18.46 3.53
N VAL A 202 2.85 -17.20 3.11
CA VAL A 202 3.55 -16.14 3.87
C VAL A 202 2.88 -15.92 5.22
N ARG A 203 1.55 -15.82 5.28
CA ARG A 203 0.83 -15.66 6.56
C ARG A 203 1.09 -16.85 7.49
N THR A 204 1.06 -18.07 6.98
CA THR A 204 1.30 -19.28 7.77
C THR A 204 2.73 -19.31 8.33
N ALA A 205 3.72 -18.93 7.52
CA ALA A 205 5.11 -18.82 7.95
C ALA A 205 5.30 -17.78 9.08
N PHE A 206 4.74 -16.58 8.93
CA PHE A 206 4.93 -15.49 9.88
C PHE A 206 4.06 -15.57 11.14
N ASN A 207 2.92 -16.30 11.12
CA ASN A 207 2.12 -16.58 12.33
C ASN A 207 2.93 -17.34 13.39
N GLN A 208 3.95 -18.09 12.98
CA GLN A 208 4.89 -18.76 13.88
C GLN A 208 6.32 -18.24 13.70
N ARG A 209 6.51 -16.91 13.57
CA ARG A 209 7.80 -16.24 13.29
C ARG A 209 9.00 -16.72 14.11
N ARG A 210 8.79 -17.16 15.36
CA ARG A 210 9.83 -17.66 16.26
C ARG A 210 10.26 -19.11 16.04
N LYS A 211 9.50 -19.88 15.25
CA LYS A 211 9.79 -21.28 14.93
C LYS A 211 10.47 -21.40 13.57
N LYS A 212 11.20 -22.51 13.39
CA LYS A 212 11.70 -22.95 12.07
C LYS A 212 10.55 -23.11 11.09
N LEU A 213 10.79 -22.86 9.80
CA LEU A 213 9.78 -22.96 8.74
C LEU A 213 9.19 -24.35 8.64
N SER A 214 9.99 -25.40 8.88
CA SER A 214 9.52 -26.79 8.97
C SER A 214 8.43 -27.02 10.03
N ASN A 215 8.36 -26.17 11.07
CA ASN A 215 7.30 -26.19 12.06
C ASN A 215 6.21 -25.16 11.77
N ALA A 216 6.58 -24.00 11.22
CA ALA A 216 5.63 -22.94 10.91
C ALA A 216 4.64 -23.35 9.81
N LEU A 217 5.10 -24.06 8.78
CA LEU A 217 4.32 -24.46 7.61
C LEU A 217 3.51 -25.76 7.77
N LYS A 218 3.57 -26.40 8.95
CA LYS A 218 2.80 -27.63 9.25
C LYS A 218 1.29 -27.55 8.93
N PRO A 219 0.60 -26.39 9.09
CA PRO A 219 -0.80 -26.28 8.71
C PRO A 219 -1.07 -26.42 7.21
N ILE A 220 -0.05 -26.23 6.36
CA ILE A 220 -0.15 -26.38 4.90
C ILE A 220 0.38 -27.73 4.47
N ILE A 221 1.53 -28.14 5.00
CA ILE A 221 2.22 -29.35 4.55
C ILE A 221 2.93 -30.06 5.71
N PRO A 222 2.79 -31.40 5.84
CA PRO A 222 3.57 -32.20 6.77
C PRO A 222 5.09 -32.07 6.55
N LYS A 223 5.87 -32.21 7.63
CA LYS A 223 7.33 -32.00 7.60
C LYS A 223 8.06 -32.97 6.66
N ASP A 224 7.59 -34.20 6.58
CA ASP A 224 8.13 -35.28 5.75
C ASP A 224 7.88 -35.08 4.25
N GLN A 225 6.95 -34.18 3.88
CA GLN A 225 6.62 -33.86 2.49
C GLN A 225 7.25 -32.54 2.01
N LEU A 226 8.03 -31.87 2.86
CA LEU A 226 8.70 -30.62 2.51
C LEU A 226 9.70 -30.82 1.35
N PRO A 227 9.70 -29.95 0.34
CA PRO A 227 10.58 -30.09 -0.82
C PRO A 227 12.05 -29.89 -0.43
N ARG A 228 12.91 -30.87 -0.70
CA ARG A 228 14.34 -30.85 -0.31
C ARG A 228 15.15 -29.69 -0.90
N ALA A 229 14.64 -28.98 -1.90
CA ALA A 229 15.30 -27.84 -2.54
C ALA A 229 15.38 -26.59 -1.65
N PHE A 230 14.63 -26.53 -0.54
CA PHE A 230 14.56 -25.37 0.35
C PHE A 230 15.11 -25.66 1.74
N ASP A 231 15.68 -24.63 2.37
CA ASP A 231 16.16 -24.70 3.75
C ASP A 231 15.06 -24.32 4.75
N PHE A 232 14.36 -25.33 5.27
CA PHE A 232 13.31 -25.20 6.28
C PHE A 232 13.80 -25.16 7.73
N ASP A 233 15.12 -25.20 7.95
CA ASP A 233 15.70 -25.00 9.28
C ASP A 233 15.83 -23.50 9.62
N LYS A 234 15.75 -22.64 8.61
CA LYS A 234 15.58 -21.19 8.78
C LYS A 234 14.22 -20.83 9.38
N ARG A 235 14.17 -19.65 9.99
CA ARG A 235 12.92 -18.99 10.43
C ARG A 235 12.38 -18.13 9.29
N ALA A 236 11.09 -17.79 9.34
CA ALA A 236 10.43 -16.99 8.31
C ALA A 236 11.20 -15.70 7.96
N GLU A 237 11.67 -14.98 8.96
CA GLU A 237 12.41 -13.72 8.73
C GLU A 237 13.77 -13.88 8.05
N ALA A 238 14.27 -15.12 7.87
CA ALA A 238 15.56 -15.39 7.24
C ALA A 238 15.45 -15.83 5.77
N TRP A 239 14.24 -15.92 5.22
CA TRP A 239 14.02 -16.15 3.78
C TRP A 239 13.84 -14.83 3.05
N PRO A 240 14.50 -14.63 1.89
CA PRO A 240 14.18 -13.52 1.01
C PRO A 240 12.80 -13.71 0.37
N PRO A 241 12.17 -12.63 -0.13
CA PRO A 241 10.82 -12.72 -0.69
C PRO A 241 10.68 -13.76 -1.82
N SER A 242 11.70 -13.87 -2.69
CA SER A 242 11.72 -14.82 -3.82
C SER A 242 11.63 -16.29 -3.41
N GLU A 243 12.09 -16.68 -2.22
CA GLU A 243 11.96 -18.07 -1.75
C GLU A 243 10.50 -18.42 -1.41
N TYR A 244 9.72 -17.45 -0.94
CA TYR A 244 8.29 -17.63 -0.72
C TYR A 244 7.53 -17.83 -2.02
N GLU A 245 7.85 -17.06 -3.06
CA GLU A 245 7.25 -17.22 -4.38
C GLU A 245 7.56 -18.61 -4.95
N LYS A 246 8.84 -19.00 -5.00
CA LYS A 246 9.25 -20.31 -5.53
C LYS A 246 8.60 -21.48 -4.77
N LEU A 247 8.56 -21.40 -3.44
CA LEU A 247 7.93 -22.42 -2.62
C LEU A 247 6.44 -22.54 -2.94
N THR A 248 5.76 -21.39 -3.05
CA THR A 248 4.31 -21.34 -3.33
C THR A 248 4.03 -21.93 -4.71
N ALA A 249 4.80 -21.55 -5.73
CA ALA A 249 4.68 -22.11 -7.08
C ALA A 249 4.89 -23.64 -7.09
N GLN A 250 5.82 -24.16 -6.28
CA GLN A 250 6.00 -25.60 -6.13
C GLN A 250 4.82 -26.27 -5.43
N PHE A 251 4.24 -25.64 -4.41
CA PHE A 251 3.05 -26.18 -3.74
C PHE A 251 1.84 -26.25 -4.68
N GLU A 252 1.63 -25.24 -5.51
CA GLU A 252 0.59 -25.24 -6.55
C GLU A 252 0.83 -26.38 -7.56
N LYS A 253 2.06 -26.49 -8.09
CA LYS A 253 2.42 -27.53 -9.07
C LYS A 253 2.20 -28.95 -8.52
N ASN A 254 2.38 -29.14 -7.23
CA ASN A 254 2.20 -30.43 -6.56
C ASN A 254 0.76 -30.67 -6.07
N GLY A 255 -0.18 -29.75 -6.32
CA GLY A 255 -1.57 -29.86 -5.88
C GLY A 255 -1.76 -29.75 -4.36
N ILE A 256 -0.81 -29.14 -3.64
CA ILE A 256 -0.87 -28.94 -2.18
C ILE A 256 -1.78 -27.76 -1.84
N LEU A 257 -1.78 -26.73 -2.70
CA LEU A 257 -2.66 -25.57 -2.60
C LEU A 257 -3.66 -25.62 -3.76
N THR A 258 -4.94 -25.60 -3.43
CA THR A 258 -6.07 -25.70 -4.37
C THR A 258 -7.06 -24.58 -4.14
#